data_AF-A0A941CQW1-F1
#
_entry.id   AF-A0A941CQW1-F1
#
_cell.length_a   1.000
_cell.length_b   1.000
_cell.length_c   1.000
_cell.angle_alpha   90.00
_cell.angle_beta   90.00
_cell.angle_gamma   90.00
#
_symmetry.space_group_name_H-M   'P 1'
#
loop_
_entity.id
_entity.type
_entity.pdbx_description
1 polymer ?
#
loop_
_entity_poly.entity_id
_entity_poly.type
_entity_poly.pdbx_seq_one_letter_code
_entity_poly.pdbx_strand_id
1 'polypeptide(L)' 'MMQPSIKPKDYPEMIRRIKASKEAQGITTPKLAKKANISEGTLRRLLIEEPVNIFAFLQVLDALGLEIQII' A
#
# COMPACT_ATOMS: atom_id res chain seq x y z
N MET A 1 22.33 13.80 -12.75
CA MET A 1 20.94 13.55 -12.35
C MET A 1 20.93 12.23 -11.58
N MET A 2 20.72 12.26 -10.26
CA MET A 2 20.64 11.03 -9.46
C MET A 2 19.25 10.43 -9.65
N GLN A 3 19.17 9.20 -10.15
CA GLN A 3 17.89 8.47 -10.16
C GLN A 3 17.50 8.18 -8.70
N PRO A 4 16.26 8.49 -8.27
CA PRO A 4 15.76 8.05 -6.98
C PRO A 4 15.69 6.52 -6.98
N SER A 5 16.67 5.90 -6.34
CA SER A 5 16.72 4.46 -6.15
C SER A 5 15.89 4.14 -4.91
N ILE A 6 14.71 3.57 -5.12
CA ILE A 6 13.91 2.98 -4.02
C ILE A 6 14.77 1.86 -3.43
N LYS A 7 15.25 2.04 -2.21
CA LYS A 7 16.09 1.02 -1.57
C LYS A 7 15.16 -0.13 -1.14
N PRO A 8 15.62 -1.40 -1.16
CA PRO A 8 14.81 -2.55 -0.74
C PRO A 8 14.18 -2.41 0.66
N LYS A 9 14.79 -1.59 1.52
CA LYS A 9 14.29 -1.26 2.87
C LYS A 9 13.09 -0.31 2.92
N ASP A 10 12.78 0.39 1.82
CA ASP A 10 11.73 1.40 1.81
C ASP A 10 10.34 0.76 1.58
N TYR A 11 10.30 -0.40 0.91
CA TYR A 11 9.05 -1.13 0.67
C TYR A 11 8.39 -1.62 1.98
N PRO A 12 9.10 -2.32 2.90
CA PRO A 12 8.51 -2.70 4.20
C PRO A 12 7.98 -1.52 5.01
N GLU A 13 8.68 -0.37 4.99
CA GLU A 13 8.24 0.85 5.69
C GLU A 13 6.95 1.43 5.07
N MET A 14 6.84 1.40 3.74
CA MET A 14 5.59 1.81 3.05
C MET A 14 4.42 0.89 3.43
N ILE A 15 4.65 -0.43 3.47
CA ILE A 15 3.62 -1.39 3.91
C ILE A 15 3.25 -1.17 5.37
N ARG A 16 4.22 -0.86 6.24
CA ARG A 16 3.96 -0.51 7.65
C ARG A 16 3.04 0.70 7.77
N ARG A 17 3.24 1.74 6.96
CA ARG A 17 2.37 2.93 6.93
C ARG A 17 0.96 2.62 6.44
N ILE A 18 0.82 1.74 5.44
CA ILE A 18 -0.49 1.25 4.99
C ILE A 18 -1.22 0.53 6.12
N LYS A 19 -0.55 -0.37 6.85
CA LYS A 19 -1.12 -1.09 7.99
C LYS A 19 -1.61 -0.13 9.08
N ALA A 20 -0.75 0.81 9.48
CA ALA A 20 -1.09 1.82 10.49
C ALA A 20 -2.28 2.70 10.09
N SER A 21 -2.33 3.15 8.82
CA SER A 21 -3.46 3.96 8.32
C SER A 21 -4.77 3.16 8.29
N LYS A 22 -4.71 1.90 7.83
CA LYS A 22 -5.87 0.99 7.87
C LYS A 22 -6.41 0.80 9.30
N GLU A 23 -5.53 0.62 10.28
CA GLU A 23 -5.89 0.48 11.69
C GLU A 23 -6.49 1.76 12.26
N ALA A 24 -5.87 2.91 12.02
CA ALA A 24 -6.38 4.22 12.46
C ALA A 24 -7.78 4.53 11.91
N GLN A 25 -8.09 4.08 10.70
CA GLN A 25 -9.42 4.25 10.09
C GLN A 25 -10.42 3.15 10.49
N GLY A 26 -10.00 2.13 11.25
CA GLY A 26 -10.87 1.00 11.62
C GLY A 26 -11.40 0.20 10.43
N ILE A 27 -10.69 0.21 9.29
CA ILE A 27 -11.15 -0.44 8.05
C ILE A 27 -10.71 -1.92 8.05
N THR A 28 -11.68 -2.80 7.83
CA THR A 28 -11.43 -4.23 7.66
C THR A 28 -10.77 -4.52 6.31
N THR A 29 -9.96 -5.59 6.22
CA THR A 29 -9.30 -5.99 4.97
C THR A 29 -10.27 -6.15 3.78
N PRO A 30 -11.44 -6.80 3.92
CA PRO A 30 -12.44 -6.88 2.85
C PRO A 30 -12.94 -5.50 2.38
N LYS A 31 -13.18 -4.59 3.34
CA LYS A 31 -13.67 -3.24 3.05
C LYS A 31 -12.60 -2.40 2.33
N LEU A 32 -11.34 -2.53 2.73
CA LEU A 32 -10.22 -1.85 2.04
C LEU A 32 -10.03 -2.39 0.63
N ALA A 33 -10.06 -3.72 0.43
CA ALA A 33 -9.92 -4.33 -0.89
C ALA A 33 -11.01 -3.82 -1.86
N LYS A 34 -12.26 -3.77 -1.37
CA LYS A 34 -13.39 -3.20 -2.12
C LYS A 34 -13.18 -1.72 -2.43
N LYS A 35 -12.73 -0.93 -1.45
CA LYS A 35 -12.49 0.53 -1.62
C LYS A 35 -11.36 0.81 -2.63
N ALA A 36 -10.30 0.00 -2.60
CA ALA A 36 -9.17 0.08 -3.51
C ALA A 36 -9.44 -0.58 -4.88
N ASN A 37 -10.63 -1.16 -5.09
CA ASN A 37 -10.98 -1.87 -6.32
C ASN A 37 -9.95 -2.98 -6.70
N ILE A 38 -9.50 -3.74 -5.70
CA ILE A 38 -8.61 -4.89 -5.89
C ILE A 38 -9.17 -6.15 -5.24
N SER A 39 -8.64 -7.31 -5.63
CA SER A 39 -8.99 -8.56 -4.98
C SER A 39 -8.49 -8.60 -3.54
N GLU A 40 -9.23 -9.27 -2.65
CA GLU A 40 -8.79 -9.50 -1.28
C GLU A 40 -7.46 -10.25 -1.20
N GLY A 41 -7.22 -11.19 -2.13
CA GLY A 41 -5.95 -11.92 -2.24
C GLY A 41 -4.78 -10.98 -2.54
N THR A 42 -4.97 -10.05 -3.48
CA THR A 42 -3.96 -9.03 -3.80
C THR A 42 -3.65 -8.16 -2.58
N LEU A 43 -4.68 -7.71 -1.85
CA LEU A 43 -4.46 -6.91 -0.63
C LEU A 43 -3.74 -7.71 0.46
N ARG A 44 -4.11 -8.98 0.68
CA ARG A 44 -3.45 -9.83 1.67
C ARG A 44 -1.97 -10.01 1.36
N ARG A 45 -1.63 -10.29 0.10
CA ARG A 45 -0.23 -10.38 -0.37
C ARG A 45 0.55 -9.09 -0.11
N LEU A 46 -0.03 -7.94 -0.45
CA LEU A 46 0.57 -6.63 -0.15
C LEU A 46 0.81 -6.47 1.36
N LEU A 47 -0.16 -6.82 2.21
CA LEU A 47 -0.06 -6.67 3.66
C LEU A 47 0.94 -7.64 4.32
N ILE A 48 1.31 -8.74 3.66
CA ILE A 48 2.39 -9.63 4.13
C ILE A 48 3.73 -9.34 3.45
N GLU A 49 3.87 -8.15 2.84
CA GLU A 49 5.09 -7.66 2.20
C GLU A 49 5.52 -8.49 0.98
N GLU A 50 4.59 -9.24 0.38
CA GLU A 50 4.85 -9.86 -0.92
C GLU A 50 4.84 -8.82 -2.04
N PRO A 51 5.61 -9.05 -3.12
CA PRO A 51 5.55 -8.24 -4.32
C PRO A 51 4.16 -8.30 -4.96
N VAL A 52 3.58 -7.12 -5.20
CA VAL A 52 2.35 -6.95 -5.97
C VAL A 52 2.55 -5.95 -7.09
N ASN A 53 1.59 -5.88 -8.01
CA ASN A 53 1.59 -4.88 -9.07
C ASN A 53 1.58 -3.46 -8.47
N ILE A 54 2.41 -2.57 -9.01
CA ILE A 54 2.51 -1.15 -8.59
C ILE A 54 1.15 -0.43 -8.60
N PHE A 55 0.26 -0.72 -9.55
CA PHE A 55 -1.08 -0.13 -9.62
C PHE A 55 -1.95 -0.55 -8.43
N ALA A 56 -1.87 -1.81 -8.01
CA ALA A 56 -2.60 -2.28 -6.82
C ALA A 56 -2.09 -1.59 -5.56
N PHE A 57 -0.78 -1.36 -5.49
CA PHE A 57 -0.17 -0.59 -4.40
C PHE A 57 -0.70 0.85 -4.37
N LEU A 58 -0.69 1.55 -5.51
CA LEU A 58 -1.19 2.94 -5.62
C LEU A 58 -2.69 3.03 -5.31
N GLN A 59 -3.49 2.07 -5.76
CA GLN A 59 -4.92 1.99 -5.46
C GLN A 59 -5.20 1.85 -3.96
N VAL A 60 -4.36 1.10 -3.23
CA VAL A 60 -4.47 0.99 -1.77
C VAL A 60 -4.14 2.31 -1.07
N LEU A 61 -3.12 3.03 -1.56
CA LEU A 61 -2.78 4.35 -1.03
C LEU A 61 -3.91 5.36 -1.24
N ASP A 62 -4.43 5.44 -2.47
CA ASP A 62 -5.56 6.30 -2.82
C ASP A 62 -6.79 5.97 -1.96
N ALA A 63 -7.13 4.69 -1.81
CA ALA A 63 -8.21 4.24 -0.94
C ALA A 63 -8.00 4.62 0.53
N LEU A 64 -6.77 4.80 0.99
CA LEU A 64 -6.45 5.25 2.35
C LEU A 64 -6.25 6.77 2.46
N GLY A 65 -6.30 7.51 1.35
CA GLY A 65 -5.98 8.94 1.30
C GLY A 65 -4.51 9.22 1.60
N LEU A 66 -3.61 8.30 1.24
CA LEU A 66 -2.17 8.44 1.40
C LEU A 66 -1.54 8.95 0.11
N GLU A 67 -0.70 9.97 0.22
CA GLU A 67 0.02 10.55 -0.91
C GLU A 67 1.50 10.16 -0.88
N ILE A 68 2.08 9.91 -2.05
CA ILE A 68 3.54 9.75 -2.22
C ILE A 68 4.10 11.08 -2.72
N GLN A 69 5.07 11.64 -2.00
CA GLN A 69 5.88 12.75 -2.50
C GLN A 69 7.17 12.20 -3.12
N ILE A 70 7.42 12.56 -4.38
CA ILE A 70 8.67 12.24 -5.09
C ILE A 70 9.52 13.50 -5.10
N ILE A 71 10.70 13.44 -4.47
CA ILE A 71 11.68 14.54 -4.33
C ILE A 71 12.93 14.18 -5.12
#